data_AF-A0AAD8EMC9-F1
#
_entry.id   AF-A0AAD8EMC9-F1
#
_cell.length_a   1.000
_cell.length_b   1.000
_cell.length_c   1.000
_cell.angle_alpha   90.00
_cell.angle_beta   90.00
_cell.angle_gamma   90.00
#
_symmetry.space_group_name_H-M   'P 1'
#
loop_
_entity.id
_entity.type
_entity.pdbx_description
1 polymer ?
#
loop_
_entity_poly.entity_id
_entity_poly.type
_entity_poly.pdbx_seq_one_letter_code
_entity_poly.pdbx_strand_id
1 'polypeptide(L)'
;MLRLPKATRSTILTIFVLAELLPTGNSQHNYGLDKSTVEDGLLTTPQLIKKYGYPVEAHEVVTADGYILTLHRIPYSRHSPGPEHRPVVLLQHGLLSSSADFVLPGPQNGIAYYLSDAGFDVWMGNFRGNTYSRKHQKFTTRDSRYWDF
;
A
#
# COMPACT_ATOMS: atom_id res chain seq x y z
N MET A 1 -8.42 -24.97 -67.07
CA MET A 1 -7.67 -25.16 -65.81
C MET A 1 -7.51 -23.79 -65.15
N LEU A 2 -8.58 -23.29 -64.52
CA LEU A 2 -8.62 -21.94 -63.93
C LEU A 2 -8.21 -22.00 -62.46
N ARG A 3 -7.18 -21.23 -62.06
CA ARG A 3 -6.90 -20.91 -60.67
C ARG A 3 -7.28 -19.44 -60.43
N LEU A 4 -8.30 -19.23 -59.61
CA LEU A 4 -8.74 -17.95 -59.08
C LEU A 4 -7.89 -17.51 -57.87
N PRO A 5 -7.80 -16.20 -57.59
CA PRO A 5 -6.92 -15.62 -56.56
C PRO A 5 -7.40 -15.86 -55.12
N LYS A 6 -6.44 -15.81 -54.18
CA LYS A 6 -6.64 -15.98 -52.74
C LYS A 6 -7.49 -14.83 -52.17
N ALA A 7 -8.65 -15.18 -51.63
CA ALA A 7 -9.46 -14.29 -50.81
C ALA A 7 -8.92 -14.26 -49.36
N THR A 8 -8.62 -13.07 -48.88
CA THR A 8 -8.25 -12.76 -47.49
C THR A 8 -9.45 -13.02 -46.59
N ARG A 9 -9.35 -13.94 -45.63
CA ARG A 9 -10.38 -14.14 -44.59
C ARG A 9 -9.92 -13.48 -43.29
N SER A 10 -10.69 -12.47 -42.90
CA SER A 10 -10.74 -11.90 -41.55
C SER A 10 -11.18 -13.01 -40.58
N THR A 11 -10.32 -13.37 -39.63
CA THR A 11 -10.63 -14.36 -38.59
C THR A 11 -11.09 -13.62 -37.34
N ILE A 12 -12.39 -13.61 -37.11
CA ILE A 12 -12.99 -13.25 -35.82
C ILE A 12 -12.70 -14.42 -34.87
N LEU A 13 -11.88 -14.19 -33.84
CA LEU A 13 -11.56 -15.16 -32.80
C LEU A 13 -12.69 -15.16 -31.75
N THR A 14 -13.67 -16.04 -31.91
CA THR A 14 -14.63 -16.35 -30.84
C THR A 14 -13.99 -17.38 -29.91
N ILE A 15 -13.57 -16.95 -28.72
CA ILE A 15 -13.08 -17.86 -27.66
C ILE A 15 -14.31 -18.52 -27.03
N PHE A 16 -14.45 -19.83 -27.27
CA PHE A 16 -15.32 -20.71 -26.50
C PHE A 16 -14.66 -20.98 -25.14
N VAL A 17 -15.32 -20.64 -24.03
CA VAL A 17 -14.93 -21.11 -22.70
C VAL A 17 -15.47 -22.52 -22.52
N LEU A 18 -14.58 -23.51 -22.64
CA LEU A 18 -14.85 -24.88 -22.23
C LEU A 18 -14.65 -24.95 -20.70
N ALA A 19 -15.73 -25.10 -19.95
CA ALA A 19 -15.66 -25.33 -18.51
C ALA A 19 -15.24 -26.79 -18.26
N GLU A 20 -13.96 -27.01 -17.98
CA GLU A 20 -13.50 -28.28 -17.41
C GLU A 20 -13.79 -28.29 -15.91
N LEU A 21 -14.51 -29.32 -15.47
CA LEU A 21 -14.77 -29.65 -14.07
C LEU A 21 -13.45 -30.06 -13.42
N LEU A 22 -12.73 -29.09 -12.82
CA LEU A 22 -11.71 -29.41 -11.84
C LEU A 22 -12.39 -30.10 -10.65
N PRO A 23 -11.83 -31.20 -10.12
CA PRO A 23 -12.31 -31.77 -8.88
C PRO A 23 -12.25 -30.68 -7.80
N THR A 24 -13.40 -30.35 -7.23
CA THR A 24 -13.49 -29.48 -6.04
C THR A 24 -12.82 -30.22 -4.90
N GLY A 25 -11.51 -30.06 -4.78
CA GLY A 25 -10.80 -30.39 -3.57
C GLY A 25 -11.45 -29.59 -2.45
N ASN A 26 -11.96 -30.28 -1.44
CA ASN A 26 -12.44 -29.66 -0.21
C ASN A 26 -11.26 -28.95 0.47
N SER A 27 -10.93 -27.74 0.02
CA SER A 27 -10.23 -26.78 0.86
C SER A 27 -11.23 -26.38 1.92
N GLN A 28 -11.09 -26.99 3.10
CA GLN A 28 -11.55 -26.38 4.35
C GLN A 28 -10.87 -25.00 4.40
N HIS A 29 -11.50 -23.97 3.82
CA HIS A 29 -11.07 -22.60 4.01
C HIS A 29 -11.36 -22.30 5.48
N ASN A 30 -10.33 -22.43 6.30
CA ASN A 30 -10.34 -21.92 7.66
C ASN A 30 -10.67 -20.42 7.57
N TYR A 31 -11.89 -20.05 7.93
CA TYR A 31 -12.28 -18.65 8.13
C TYR A 31 -11.60 -18.02 9.37
N GLY A 32 -10.67 -18.74 10.02
CA GLY A 32 -9.81 -18.19 11.03
C GLY A 32 -8.71 -17.35 10.38
N LEU A 33 -8.60 -16.08 10.77
CA LEU A 33 -7.43 -15.27 10.45
C LEU A 33 -6.18 -16.03 10.87
N ASP A 34 -5.18 -16.10 9.98
CA ASP A 34 -3.90 -16.68 10.35
C ASP A 34 -3.30 -15.90 11.52
N LYS A 35 -2.59 -16.59 12.41
CA LYS A 35 -1.99 -15.98 13.60
C LYS A 35 -1.07 -14.82 13.23
N SER A 36 -0.36 -14.93 12.10
CA SER A 36 0.52 -13.86 11.61
C SER A 36 -0.26 -12.60 11.23
N THR A 37 -1.46 -12.76 10.63
CA THR A 37 -2.35 -11.66 10.24
C THR A 37 -2.92 -10.93 11.46
N VAL A 38 -3.30 -11.69 12.50
CA VAL A 38 -3.75 -11.10 13.76
C VAL A 38 -2.64 -10.30 14.43
N GLU A 39 -1.42 -10.84 14.45
CA GLU A 39 -0.25 -10.15 15.01
C GLU A 39 0.05 -8.85 14.27
N ASP A 40 -0.02 -8.85 12.94
CA ASP A 40 0.20 -7.65 12.12
C ASP A 40 -0.77 -6.52 12.42
N GLY A 41 -2.04 -6.86 12.65
CA GLY A 41 -3.08 -5.89 13.00
C GLY A 41 -2.86 -5.19 14.35
N LEU A 42 -1.95 -5.70 15.19
CA LEU A 42 -1.59 -5.11 16.48
C LEU A 42 -0.36 -4.20 16.41
N LEU A 43 0.33 -4.15 15.28
CA LEU A 43 1.55 -3.36 15.10
C LEU A 43 1.23 -1.96 14.57
N THR A 44 2.01 -0.98 15.02
CA THR A 44 2.03 0.33 14.35
C THR A 44 2.63 0.21 12.95
N THR A 45 2.36 1.18 12.07
CA THR A 45 2.92 1.20 10.71
C THR A 45 4.45 1.03 10.70
N PRO A 46 5.25 1.75 11.51
CA PRO A 46 6.70 1.53 11.53
C PRO A 46 7.12 0.15 12.05
N GLN A 47 6.42 -0.39 13.06
CA GLN A 47 6.70 -1.72 13.58
C GLN A 47 6.41 -2.81 12.53
N LEU A 48 5.31 -2.68 11.79
CA LEU A 48 4.93 -3.61 10.74
C LEU A 48 5.95 -3.59 9.58
N ILE A 49 6.34 -2.40 9.12
CA ILE A 49 7.36 -2.23 8.08
C ILE A 49 8.68 -2.87 8.51
N LYS A 50 9.10 -2.63 9.77
CA LYS A 50 10.33 -3.19 10.34
C LYS A 50 10.25 -4.72 10.47
N LYS A 51 9.11 -5.27 10.90
CA LYS A 51 8.86 -6.73 10.97
C LYS A 51 9.13 -7.38 9.63
N TYR A 52 8.71 -6.75 8.54
CA TYR A 52 8.92 -7.23 7.19
C TYR A 52 10.30 -6.93 6.58
N GLY A 53 11.22 -6.36 7.36
CA GLY A 53 12.62 -6.23 6.98
C GLY A 53 12.96 -5.02 6.11
N TYR A 54 12.05 -4.05 6.00
CA TYR A 54 12.28 -2.78 5.31
C TYR A 54 12.80 -1.71 6.28
N PRO A 55 13.73 -0.84 5.84
CA PRO A 55 14.09 0.34 6.61
C PRO A 55 12.87 1.27 6.73
N VAL A 56 12.75 1.93 7.88
CA VAL A 56 11.64 2.86 8.12
C VAL A 56 12.09 4.06 8.92
N GLU A 57 11.60 5.23 8.53
CA GLU A 57 11.79 6.50 9.22
C GLU A 57 10.42 7.11 9.56
N ALA A 58 10.37 7.92 10.61
CA ALA A 58 9.21 8.73 10.97
C ALA A 58 9.65 10.18 11.08
N HIS A 59 8.95 11.07 10.37
CA HIS A 59 9.28 12.49 10.26
C HIS A 59 8.10 13.33 10.73
N GLU A 60 8.36 14.28 11.63
CA GLU A 60 7.32 15.24 12.06
C GLU A 60 7.40 16.52 11.23
N VAL A 61 6.25 16.95 10.71
CA VAL A 61 6.11 18.19 9.92
C VAL A 61 5.11 19.11 10.61
N VAL A 62 5.51 20.36 10.82
CA VAL A 62 4.65 21.40 11.38
C VAL A 62 3.95 22.13 10.24
N THR A 63 2.63 22.12 10.27
CA THR A 63 1.77 22.89 9.34
C THR A 63 1.70 24.36 9.74
N ALA A 64 1.33 25.24 8.80
CA ALA A 64 1.28 26.69 9.04
C ALA A 64 0.34 27.09 10.19
N ASP A 65 -0.73 26.32 10.40
CA ASP A 65 -1.71 26.53 11.45
C ASP A 65 -1.39 25.79 12.75
N GLY A 66 -0.28 25.04 12.80
CA GLY A 66 0.30 24.52 14.05
C GLY A 66 0.06 23.04 14.33
N TYR A 67 -0.60 22.28 13.44
CA TYR A 67 -0.67 20.81 13.55
C TYR A 67 0.70 20.19 13.27
N ILE A 68 1.01 19.13 14.01
CA ILE A 68 2.23 18.34 13.85
C ILE A 68 1.82 17.00 13.26
N LEU A 69 2.20 16.78 12.00
CA LEU A 69 1.87 15.59 11.22
C LEU A 69 3.04 14.62 11.22
N THR A 70 2.77 13.33 11.39
CA THR A 70 3.80 12.29 11.28
C THR A 70 3.76 11.65 9.90
N LEU A 71 4.83 11.76 9.12
CA LEU A 71 5.00 11.04 7.86
C LEU A 71 5.87 9.80 8.11
N HIS A 72 5.48 8.66 7.55
CA HIS A 72 6.31 7.46 7.54
C HIS A 72 7.02 7.33 6.20
N ARG A 73 8.26 6.84 6.20
CA ARG A 73 9.07 6.72 4.99
C ARG A 73 9.77 5.37 4.92
N ILE A 74 9.74 4.73 3.75
CA ILE A 74 10.59 3.60 3.38
C ILE A 74 11.61 4.14 2.36
N PRO A 75 12.83 4.49 2.79
CA PRO A 75 13.80 5.18 1.93
C PRO A 75 14.38 4.29 0.82
N TYR A 76 14.43 2.97 1.06
CA TYR A 76 14.94 1.99 0.10
C TYR A 76 14.48 0.58 0.46
N SER A 77 14.73 -0.37 -0.42
CA SER A 77 14.62 -1.81 -0.16
C SER A 77 15.97 -2.50 -0.35
N ARG A 78 16.20 -3.58 0.40
CA ARG A 78 17.35 -4.48 0.19
C ARG A 78 17.31 -5.18 -1.17
N HIS A 79 16.13 -5.34 -1.76
CA HIS A 79 15.96 -5.97 -3.08
C HIS A 79 16.35 -5.03 -4.22
N SER A 80 16.40 -3.73 -3.94
CA SER A 80 16.79 -2.70 -4.90
C SER A 80 17.85 -1.81 -4.27
N PRO A 81 19.13 -2.20 -4.30
CA PRO A 81 20.27 -1.36 -3.88
C PRO A 81 20.51 -0.19 -4.86
N GLY A 82 19.48 0.20 -5.61
CA GLY A 82 19.48 1.20 -6.68
C GLY A 82 20.08 2.56 -6.31
N PRO A 83 20.14 3.46 -7.30
CA PRO A 83 21.04 4.61 -7.33
C PRO A 83 20.91 5.52 -6.11
N GLU A 84 21.96 6.31 -5.86
CA GLU A 84 22.03 7.30 -4.78
C GLU A 84 20.83 8.26 -4.78
N HIS A 85 20.29 8.56 -5.97
CA HIS A 85 19.07 9.36 -6.16
C HIS A 85 17.90 8.49 -6.61
N ARG A 86 16.92 8.34 -5.71
CA ARG A 86 15.68 7.58 -5.95
C ARG A 86 14.53 8.54 -6.26
N PRO A 87 13.65 8.22 -7.23
CA PRO A 87 12.42 8.98 -7.44
C PRO A 87 11.53 8.87 -6.20
N VAL A 88 10.99 10.01 -5.76
CA VAL A 88 10.14 10.11 -4.57
C VAL A 88 8.68 9.89 -4.94
N VAL A 89 7.97 9.08 -4.16
CA VAL A 89 6.51 8.91 -4.24
C VAL A 89 5.88 9.23 -2.89
N LEU A 90 4.81 10.02 -2.90
CA LEU A 90 3.98 10.28 -1.72
C LEU A 90 2.65 9.53 -1.84
N LEU A 91 2.37 8.66 -0.89
CA LEU A 91 1.12 7.93 -0.74
C LEU A 91 0.26 8.64 0.33
N GLN A 92 -0.99 8.97 -0.02
CA GLN A 92 -1.92 9.65 0.88
C GLN A 92 -3.19 8.84 1.07
N HIS A 93 -3.52 8.53 2.32
CA HIS A 93 -4.65 7.67 2.67
C HIS A 93 -6.00 8.36 2.47
N GLY A 94 -7.07 7.56 2.45
CA GLY A 94 -8.46 8.04 2.33
C GLY A 94 -9.11 8.45 3.66
N LEU A 95 -10.44 8.58 3.62
CA LEU A 95 -11.27 8.95 4.77
C LEU A 95 -11.15 7.95 5.92
N LEU A 96 -11.04 8.44 7.17
CA LEU A 96 -10.95 7.65 8.41
C LEU A 96 -9.81 6.63 8.46
N SER A 97 -8.72 6.89 7.74
CA SER A 97 -7.60 5.96 7.64
C SER A 97 -6.23 6.55 8.05
N SER A 98 -5.15 5.82 7.75
CA SER A 98 -3.77 6.18 8.04
C SER A 98 -2.79 5.58 7.03
N SER A 99 -1.50 5.87 7.20
CA SER A 99 -0.41 5.23 6.44
C SER A 99 -0.41 3.69 6.50
N ALA A 100 -1.13 3.07 7.43
CA ALA A 100 -1.23 1.62 7.54
C ALA A 100 -1.81 0.95 6.28
N ASP A 101 -2.71 1.62 5.55
CA ASP A 101 -3.36 1.05 4.35
C ASP A 101 -2.38 0.54 3.30
N PHE A 102 -1.23 1.20 3.20
CA PHE A 102 -0.24 0.91 2.17
C PHE A 102 0.66 -0.28 2.51
N VAL A 103 0.64 -0.74 3.76
CA VAL A 103 1.54 -1.76 4.30
C VAL A 103 0.82 -2.94 4.95
N LEU A 104 -0.44 -2.75 5.36
CA LEU A 104 -1.23 -3.79 6.04
C LEU A 104 -1.41 -5.07 5.20
N PRO A 105 -1.56 -5.01 3.86
CA PRO A 105 -1.64 -6.23 3.03
C PRO A 105 -0.35 -7.07 2.98
N GLY A 106 0.73 -6.64 3.63
CA GLY A 106 2.02 -7.34 3.68
C GLY A 106 2.88 -7.13 2.41
N PRO A 107 4.14 -7.64 2.40
CA PRO A 107 5.12 -7.35 1.34
C PRO A 107 4.72 -7.75 -0.07
N GLN A 108 3.84 -8.76 -0.20
CA GLN A 108 3.40 -9.26 -1.51
C GLN A 108 2.35 -8.37 -2.16
N ASN A 109 1.53 -7.67 -1.36
CA ASN A 109 0.34 -6.95 -1.84
C ASN A 109 0.32 -5.47 -1.45
N GLY A 110 1.17 -5.04 -0.52
CA GLY A 110 1.25 -3.66 -0.05
C GLY A 110 1.97 -2.78 -1.06
N ILE A 111 1.29 -1.74 -1.55
CA ILE A 111 1.84 -0.83 -2.57
C ILE A 111 3.11 -0.11 -2.11
N ALA A 112 3.26 0.18 -0.81
CA ALA A 112 4.48 0.79 -0.29
C ALA A 112 5.71 -0.13 -0.44
N TYR A 113 5.51 -1.43 -0.22
CA TYR A 113 6.57 -2.43 -0.43
C TYR A 113 6.89 -2.60 -1.90
N TYR A 114 5.86 -2.73 -2.74
CA TYR A 114 6.03 -2.83 -4.19
C TYR A 114 6.83 -1.66 -4.77
N LEU A 115 6.50 -0.43 -4.39
CA LEU A 115 7.22 0.76 -4.85
C LEU A 115 8.66 0.82 -4.31
N SER A 116 8.88 0.45 -3.05
CA SER A 116 10.23 0.42 -2.48
C SER A 116 11.12 -0.62 -3.18
N ASP A 117 10.59 -1.81 -3.44
CA ASP A 117 11.26 -2.86 -4.21
C ASP A 117 11.49 -2.46 -5.68
N ALA A 118 10.61 -1.62 -6.24
CA ALA A 118 10.81 -1.01 -7.57
C ALA A 118 11.83 0.14 -7.58
N GLY A 119 12.43 0.49 -6.43
CA GLY A 119 13.51 1.47 -6.33
C GLY A 119 13.09 2.90 -6.01
N PHE A 120 11.84 3.13 -5.61
CA PHE A 120 11.35 4.44 -5.19
C PHE A 120 11.69 4.74 -3.73
N ASP A 121 11.81 6.03 -3.40
CA ASP A 121 11.77 6.53 -2.02
C ASP A 121 10.30 6.81 -1.66
N VAL A 122 9.74 5.99 -0.78
CA VAL A 122 8.29 5.95 -0.52
C VAL A 122 7.97 6.70 0.76
N TRP A 123 7.19 7.76 0.63
CA TRP A 123 6.63 8.54 1.73
C TRP A 123 5.14 8.23 1.89
N MET A 124 4.68 8.15 3.13
CA MET A 124 3.28 7.89 3.48
C MET A 124 2.80 8.99 4.42
N GLY A 125 1.89 9.82 3.91
CA GLY A 125 1.31 10.95 4.64
C GLY A 125 0.23 10.52 5.62
N ASN A 126 0.08 11.27 6.72
CA ASN A 126 -1.00 11.11 7.68
C ASN A 126 -1.72 12.43 7.91
N PHE A 127 -3.02 12.47 7.64
CA PHE A 127 -3.83 13.65 7.90
C PHE A 127 -3.95 13.93 9.40
N ARG A 128 -4.07 15.23 9.74
CA ARG A 128 -4.37 15.70 11.10
C ARG A 128 -5.57 14.95 11.68
N GLY A 129 -5.49 14.62 12.97
CA GLY A 129 -6.56 13.93 13.70
C GLY A 129 -6.53 12.40 13.61
N ASN A 130 -5.82 11.81 12.64
CA ASN A 130 -5.68 10.34 12.57
C ASN A 130 -4.74 9.79 13.66
N THR A 131 -4.62 8.46 13.77
CA THR A 131 -3.81 7.77 14.80
C THR A 131 -2.39 8.34 14.99
N TYR A 132 -1.73 8.82 13.93
CA TYR A 132 -0.34 9.26 13.96
C TYR A 132 -0.15 10.78 14.05
N SER A 133 -1.20 11.57 13.80
CA SER A 133 -1.11 13.03 13.65
C SER A 133 -2.10 13.76 14.58
N ARG A 134 -2.01 13.48 15.89
CA ARG A 134 -2.88 14.04 16.96
C ARG A 134 -2.22 15.12 17.82
N LYS A 135 -1.21 15.78 17.29
CA LYS A 135 -0.40 16.79 17.99
C LYS A 135 -0.62 18.17 17.36
N HIS A 136 -0.60 19.20 18.20
CA HIS A 136 -0.70 20.60 17.79
C HIS A 136 0.15 21.47 18.73
N GLN A 137 0.71 22.57 18.24
CA GLN A 137 1.61 23.44 19.03
C GLN A 137 0.94 24.10 20.23
N LYS A 138 -0.38 24.38 20.12
CA LYS A 138 -1.14 25.16 21.12
C LYS A 138 -2.30 24.41 21.77
N PHE A 139 -2.79 23.34 21.14
CA PHE A 139 -4.07 22.73 21.50
C PHE A 139 -3.89 21.21 21.66
N THR A 140 -4.77 20.60 22.44
CA THR A 140 -4.84 19.15 22.59
C THR A 140 -6.10 18.63 21.91
N THR A 141 -6.18 17.31 21.67
CA THR A 141 -7.40 16.70 21.11
C THR A 141 -8.64 16.82 21.98
N ARG A 142 -8.53 17.35 23.22
CA ARG A 142 -9.66 17.64 24.11
C ARG A 142 -10.23 19.05 23.88
N ASP A 143 -9.48 19.93 23.25
CA ASP A 143 -9.92 21.28 22.92
C ASP A 143 -10.77 21.24 21.65
N SER A 144 -11.95 21.87 21.64
CA SER A 144 -12.78 21.97 20.44
C SER A 144 -12.05 22.65 19.27
N ARG A 145 -11.21 23.64 19.57
CA ARG A 145 -10.37 24.36 18.60
C ARG A 145 -9.34 23.48 17.88
N TYR A 146 -9.00 22.32 18.44
CA TYR A 146 -8.17 21.33 17.73
C TYR A 146 -8.91 20.68 16.55
N TRP A 147 -10.24 20.71 16.56
CA TRP A 147 -11.07 20.05 15.54
C TRP A 147 -11.71 21.04 14.56
N ASP A 148 -11.34 22.31 14.64
CA ASP A 148 -11.84 23.41 13.82
C ASP A 148 -10.78 23.78 12.77
N PHE A 149 -10.65 22.95 11.74
CA PHE A 149 -9.66 23.07 10.66
C PHE A 149 -10.31 23.18 9.28
#